data_AF-A0A4R6BY09-F1
#
_entry.id   AF-A0A4R6BY09-F1
#
_cell.length_a   1.000
_cell.length_b   1.000
_cell.length_c   1.000
_cell.angle_alpha   90.00
_cell.angle_beta   90.00
_cell.angle_gamma   90.00
#
_symmetry.space_group_name_H-M   'P 1'
#
loop_
_entity.id
_entity.type
_entity.pdbx_description
1 polymer ?
#
loop_
_entity_poly.entity_id
_entity_poly.type
_entity_poly.pdbx_seq_one_letter_code
_entity_poly.pdbx_strand_id
1 'polypeptide(L)'
;MQCKCSIKTFQFRHVKRPGILILDEERRLLEFNAYGLTAADSFSQTLPIDLIEKVELSKGLLHDTLSLYYDGEWYKWTDFLDDHYQGIFKVLQDRTA
;
A
#
# COMPACT_ATOMS: atom_id res chain seq x y z
N MET A 1 9.08 -3.07 -8.09
CA MET A 1 8.43 -4.33 -7.62
C MET A 1 6.91 -4.15 -7.61
N GLN A 2 6.08 -5.20 -7.80
CA GLN A 2 4.60 -5.06 -7.75
C GLN A 2 3.89 -6.25 -7.06
N CYS A 3 2.76 -5.98 -6.39
CA CYS A 3 1.93 -6.95 -5.69
C CYS A 3 0.43 -6.60 -5.82
N LYS A 4 -0.44 -7.60 -6.03
CA LYS A 4 -1.90 -7.40 -6.01
C LYS A 4 -2.42 -7.42 -4.57
N CYS A 5 -3.19 -6.41 -4.17
CA CYS A 5 -3.68 -6.25 -2.79
C CYS A 5 -4.96 -5.41 -2.72
N SER A 6 -5.56 -5.31 -1.54
CA SER A 6 -6.66 -4.37 -1.26
C SER A 6 -6.20 -3.23 -0.36
N ILE A 7 -6.50 -1.99 -0.74
CA ILE A 7 -6.32 -0.84 0.17
C ILE A 7 -7.51 -0.72 1.14
N LYS A 8 -7.23 -0.35 2.39
CA LYS A 8 -8.19 0.04 3.42
C LYS A 8 -7.78 1.42 3.95
N THR A 9 -8.55 2.45 3.60
CA THR A 9 -8.40 3.80 4.16
C THR A 9 -9.49 4.06 5.21
N PHE A 10 -9.20 4.92 6.18
CA PHE A 10 -10.12 5.28 7.27
C PHE A 10 -10.94 6.55 6.99
N GLN A 11 -10.96 7.05 5.76
CA GLN A 11 -11.81 8.18 5.39
C GLN A 11 -13.24 7.69 5.08
N PHE A 12 -14.13 7.85 6.05
CA PHE A 12 -15.60 7.80 5.99
C PHE A 12 -16.32 6.53 5.52
N ARG A 13 -15.69 5.56 4.84
CA ARG A 13 -16.25 4.23 4.55
C ARG A 13 -15.13 3.18 4.48
N HIS A 14 -15.36 2.00 5.06
CA HIS A 14 -14.49 0.84 4.84
C HIS A 14 -14.61 0.37 3.39
N VAL A 15 -13.83 0.95 2.48
CA VAL A 15 -13.81 0.54 1.08
C VAL A 15 -12.57 -0.34 0.87
N LYS A 16 -12.74 -1.66 0.94
CA LYS A 16 -11.73 -2.59 0.41
C LYS A 16 -11.75 -2.47 -1.11
N ARG A 17 -10.73 -1.84 -1.70
CA ARG A 17 -10.60 -1.79 -3.17
C ARG A 17 -9.44 -2.68 -3.60
N PRO A 18 -9.67 -3.72 -4.42
CA PRO A 18 -8.59 -4.50 -4.99
C PRO A 18 -7.81 -3.64 -5.98
N GLY A 19 -6.51 -3.86 -6.09
CA GLY A 19 -5.61 -3.09 -6.94
C GLY A 19 -4.21 -3.67 -6.98
N ILE A 20 -3.27 -2.89 -7.51
CA ILE A 20 -1.85 -3.21 -7.55
C ILE A 20 -1.08 -2.17 -6.76
N LEU A 21 -0.28 -2.62 -5.80
CA LEU A 21 0.74 -1.82 -5.13
C LEU A 21 2.06 -1.99 -5.86
N ILE A 22 2.67 -0.88 -6.27
CA ILE A 22 3.87 -0.82 -7.08
C ILE A 22 4.90 0.03 -6.35
N LEU A 23 6.08 -0.53 -6.13
CA LEU A 23 7.25 0.17 -5.65
C LEU A 23 8.15 0.52 -6.83
N ASP A 24 8.31 1.81 -7.10
CA ASP A 24 9.23 2.37 -8.08
C ASP A 24 10.44 2.96 -7.34
N GLU A 25 11.52 2.19 -7.29
CA GLU A 25 12.74 2.55 -6.57
C GLU A 25 13.52 3.66 -7.30
N GLU A 26 13.45 3.71 -8.63
CA GLU A 26 14.15 4.72 -9.44
C GLU A 26 13.55 6.10 -9.23
N ARG A 27 12.21 6.19 -9.27
CA ARG A 27 11.47 7.45 -9.07
C ARG A 27 11.20 7.74 -7.59
N ARG A 28 11.51 6.80 -6.70
CA ARG A 28 11.27 6.86 -5.25
C ARG A 28 9.79 7.05 -4.92
N LEU A 29 8.91 6.31 -5.61
CA LEU A 29 7.46 6.39 -5.46
C LEU A 29 6.86 5.04 -5.06
N LEU A 30 5.83 5.10 -4.23
CA LEU A 30 4.92 3.99 -3.97
C LEU A 30 3.56 4.33 -4.60
N GLU A 31 3.15 3.52 -5.57
CA GLU A 31 1.92 3.73 -6.32
C GLU A 31 0.90 2.64 -5.99
N PHE A 32 -0.36 3.01 -5.75
CA PHE A 32 -1.47 2.08 -5.63
C PHE A 32 -2.50 2.36 -6.70
N ASN A 33 -2.78 1.37 -7.55
CA ASN A 33 -3.75 1.47 -8.64
C ASN A 33 -4.94 0.55 -8.36
N ALA A 34 -6.06 1.12 -7.91
CA ALA A 34 -7.29 0.39 -7.64
C ALA A 34 -7.99 -0.01 -8.95
N TYR A 35 -8.45 -1.26 -9.01
CA TYR A 35 -9.31 -1.73 -10.08
C TYR A 35 -10.73 -1.16 -9.93
N GLY A 36 -11.24 -0.53 -10.99
CA GLY A 36 -12.63 -0.09 -11.11
C GLY A 36 -13.34 -0.88 -12.21
N LEU A 37 -14.66 -1.05 -12.09
CA LEU A 37 -15.49 -1.56 -13.20
C LEU A 37 -15.71 -0.49 -14.27
N THR A 38 -15.58 0.79 -13.87
CA THR A 38 -15.63 1.96 -14.74
C THR A 38 -14.44 2.87 -14.47
N ALA A 39 -14.13 3.77 -15.40
CA ALA A 39 -13.09 4.79 -15.20
C ALA A 39 -13.41 5.75 -14.03
N ALA A 40 -14.69 5.91 -13.69
CA ALA A 40 -15.11 6.71 -12.53
C ALA A 40 -14.89 5.99 -11.19
N ASP A 41 -14.76 4.66 -11.20
CA ASP A 41 -14.52 3.83 -10.01
C ASP A 41 -13.05 3.46 -9.81
N SER A 42 -12.21 3.69 -10.82
CA SER A 42 -10.75 3.53 -10.71
C SER A 42 -10.14 4.71 -9.97
N PHE A 43 -9.20 4.42 -9.09
CA PHE A 43 -8.45 5.43 -8.35
C PHE A 43 -6.98 5.03 -8.29
N SER A 44 -6.10 6.01 -8.42
CA SER A 44 -4.67 5.83 -8.24
C SER A 44 -4.16 6.76 -7.14
N GLN A 45 -3.29 6.22 -6.29
CA GLN A 45 -2.56 6.98 -5.29
C GLN A 45 -1.07 6.86 -5.55
N THR A 46 -0.34 7.96 -5.36
CA THR A 46 1.12 7.98 -5.42
C THR A 46 1.66 8.65 -4.17
N LEU A 47 2.56 7.96 -3.47
CA LEU A 47 3.20 8.41 -2.24
C LEU A 47 4.71 8.50 -2.47
N PRO A 48 5.34 9.67 -2.27
CA PRO A 48 6.80 9.77 -2.27
C PRO A 48 7.37 8.98 -1.08
N ILE A 49 8.27 8.04 -1.36
CA ILE A 49 8.80 7.14 -0.32
C ILE A 49 9.51 7.92 0.79
N ASP A 50 10.17 9.03 0.42
CA ASP A 50 10.91 9.89 1.35
C ASP A 50 10.06 10.62 2.40
N LEU A 51 8.76 10.68 2.17
CA LEU A 51 7.81 11.35 3.06
C LEU A 51 7.03 10.35 3.91
N ILE A 52 7.27 9.05 3.76
CA ILE A 52 6.68 8.03 4.63
C ILE A 52 7.36 8.10 5.98
N GLU A 53 6.56 8.33 7.03
CA GLU A 53 7.06 8.55 8.38
C GLU A 53 7.21 7.25 9.17
N LYS A 54 6.33 6.28 8.93
CA LYS A 54 6.34 4.97 9.62
C LYS A 54 5.87 3.86 8.70
N VAL A 55 6.44 2.67 8.91
CA VAL A 55 6.14 1.45 8.16
C VAL A 55 5.97 0.30 9.14
N GLU A 56 4.86 -0.43 9.04
CA GLU A 56 4.56 -1.58 9.89
C GLU A 56 4.04 -2.75 9.07
N LEU A 57 4.53 -3.96 9.37
CA LEU A 57 3.99 -5.20 8.84
C LEU A 57 3.39 -6.03 9.98
N SER A 58 2.07 -6.15 9.99
CA SER A 58 1.35 -7.00 10.94
C SER A 58 1.02 -8.34 10.29
N LYS A 59 1.43 -9.43 10.93
CA LYS A 59 1.08 -10.79 10.52
C LYS A 59 -0.19 -11.22 11.22
N GLY A 60 -1.25 -11.45 10.45
CA GLY A 60 -2.54 -11.90 10.97
C GLY A 60 -2.73 -13.40 10.80
N LEU A 61 -3.67 -13.98 11.55
CA LEU A 61 -4.03 -15.40 11.37
C LEU A 61 -4.63 -15.69 9.98
N LEU A 62 -5.32 -14.70 9.41
CA LEU A 62 -6.03 -14.80 8.12
C LEU A 62 -5.34 -14.00 7.01
N HIS A 63 -4.90 -12.77 7.31
CA HIS A 63 -4.29 -11.88 6.33
C HIS A 63 -3.20 -11.03 6.96
N ASP A 64 -2.10 -10.87 6.24
CA ASP A 64 -1.06 -9.89 6.57
C ASP A 64 -1.54 -8.48 6.19
N THR A 65 -1.00 -7.48 6.89
CA THR A 65 -1.32 -6.07 6.68
C THR A 65 -0.05 -5.22 6.65
N LEU A 66 0.19 -4.54 5.53
CA LEU A 66 1.20 -3.48 5.42
C LEU A 66 0.53 -2.14 5.77
N SER A 67 1.04 -1.44 6.77
CA SER A 67 0.55 -0.13 7.18
C SER A 67 1.63 0.92 7.02
N LEU A 68 1.28 2.07 6.44
CA LEU A 68 2.16 3.22 6.25
C LEU A 68 1.52 4.46 6.89
N TYR A 69 2.32 5.24 7.61
CA TYR A 69 1.92 6.56 8.09
C TYR A 69 2.51 7.63 7.16
N TYR A 70 1.64 8.44 6.56
CA TYR A 70 2.01 9.47 5.60
C TYR A 70 1.02 10.64 5.72
N ASP A 71 1.53 11.86 5.80
CA ASP A 71 0.75 13.11 5.84
C ASP A 71 -0.38 13.08 6.89
N GLY A 72 -0.04 12.62 8.10
CA GLY A 72 -0.99 12.54 9.21
C GLY A 72 -2.02 11.39 9.13
N GLU A 73 -1.95 10.54 8.10
CA GLU A 73 -2.91 9.45 7.90
C GLU A 73 -2.27 8.07 7.80
N TRP A 74 -3.04 7.04 8.18
CA TRP A 74 -2.66 5.63 8.01
C TRP A 74 -3.25 5.03 6.75
N TYR A 75 -2.38 4.54 5.87
CA TYR A 75 -2.71 3.77 4.70
C TYR A 75 -2.45 2.30 4.98
N LYS A 76 -3.39 1.42 4.64
CA LYS A 76 -3.26 -0.02 4.91
C LYS A 76 -3.54 -0.83 3.66
N TRP A 77 -2.67 -1.78 3.37
CA TRP A 77 -2.86 -2.79 2.33
C TRP A 77 -2.95 -4.17 2.96
N THR A 78 -3.88 -4.99 2.48
CA THR A 78 -4.15 -6.34 2.99
C THR A 78 -4.62 -7.25 1.84
N ASP A 79 -5.01 -8.50 2.15
CA ASP A 79 -5.47 -9.49 1.18
C ASP A 79 -4.46 -9.69 0.02
N PHE A 80 -3.16 -9.72 0.34
CA PHE A 80 -2.08 -9.89 -0.65
C PHE A 80 -2.16 -11.26 -1.33
N LEU A 81 -1.94 -11.30 -2.65
CA LEU A 81 -2.01 -12.53 -3.45
C LEU A 81 -0.64 -13.20 -3.66
N ASP A 82 0.45 -12.54 -3.27
CA ASP A 82 1.82 -13.01 -3.40
C ASP A 82 2.68 -12.43 -2.26
N ASP A 83 3.92 -12.90 -2.10
CA ASP A 83 4.83 -12.46 -1.04
C ASP A 83 5.65 -11.21 -1.39
N HIS A 84 5.43 -10.57 -2.54
CA HIS A 84 6.22 -9.39 -2.93
C HIS A 84 5.99 -8.19 -1.99
N TYR A 85 4.86 -8.13 -1.25
CA TYR A 85 4.66 -7.11 -0.22
C TYR A 85 5.74 -7.14 0.87
N GLN A 86 6.38 -8.29 1.12
CA GLN A 86 7.48 -8.41 2.08
C GLN A 86 8.73 -7.68 1.57
N GLY A 87 9.00 -7.75 0.26
CA GLY A 87 10.07 -7.00 -0.39
C GLY A 87 9.80 -5.49 -0.37
N ILE A 88 8.55 -5.09 -0.66
CA ILE A 88 8.12 -3.70 -0.53
C ILE A 88 8.30 -3.20 0.91
N PHE A 89 7.82 -3.97 1.89
CA PHE A 89 8.00 -3.65 3.30
C PHE A 89 9.46 -3.47 3.68
N LYS A 90 10.35 -4.39 3.26
CA LYS A 90 11.78 -4.31 3.56
C LYS A 90 12.40 -3.01 3.05
N VAL A 91 12.14 -2.64 1.78
CA VAL A 91 12.68 -1.40 1.20
C VAL A 91 12.16 -0.17 1.94
N LEU A 92 10.86 -0.14 2.25
CA LEU A 92 10.27 0.98 2.98
C LEU A 92 10.79 1.07 4.42
N GLN A 93 10.95 -0.08 5.10
CA GLN A 93 11.46 -0.16 6.46
C GLN A 93 12.91 0.33 6.53
N ASP A 94 13.78 -0.13 5.64
CA ASP A 94 15.19 0.26 5.57
C ASP A 94 15.36 1.78 5.34
N ARG A 95 14.37 2.44 4.74
CA ARG A 95 14.35 3.91 4.56
C ARG A 95 13.92 4.69 5.81
N THR A 96 13.03 4.10 6.61
CA THR A 96 12.43 4.73 7.80
C THR A 96 13.10 4.37 9.13
N ALA A 97 14.07 3.44 9.10
CA ALA A 97 14.94 3.10 10.22
C ALA A 97 16.03 4.17 10.43
#